data_AF-M4RC02-F1
#
_entry.id   AF-M4RC02-F1
#
_cell.length_a   1.000
_cell.length_b   1.000
_cell.length_c   1.000
_cell.angle_alpha   90.00
_cell.angle_beta   90.00
_cell.angle_gamma   90.00
#
_symmetry.space_group_name_H-M   'P 1'
#
loop_
_entity.id
_entity.type
_entity.pdbx_description
1 polymer ?
#
loop_
_entity_poly.entity_id
_entity_poly.type
_entity_poly.pdbx_seq_one_letter_code
_entity_poly.pdbx_strand_id
1 'polypeptide(L)'
;MRPSSFSGSTSSFTTPAWPSTRHARFLIKTWTHEFESDPDSQPWTVFESLFCHMKKHQAFYEVLHTTGRDNVLRISLREKIGLTQELANEEAYRKAFFADGISGWIEEWIERGMPETPGELNESLRRYVDDVLSNLNQLFVRP
;
A
#
# COMPACT_ATOMS: atom_id res chain seq x y z
N MET A 1 47.00 20.97 10.94
CA MET A 1 46.02 20.00 10.40
C MET A 1 44.93 19.79 11.44
N ARG A 2 43.69 20.18 11.13
CA ARG A 2 42.48 19.83 11.89
C ARG A 2 41.61 18.96 10.97
N PRO A 3 40.97 17.88 11.45
CA PRO A 3 40.02 17.14 10.64
C PRO A 3 38.70 17.93 10.55
N SER A 4 38.26 18.17 9.33
CA SER A 4 36.99 18.80 8.99
C SER A 4 35.84 17.88 9.40
N SER A 5 35.01 18.35 10.34
CA SER A 5 33.76 17.71 10.71
C SER A 5 32.78 17.75 9.54
N PHE A 6 32.51 16.59 8.94
CA PHE A 6 31.39 16.39 8.03
C PHE A 6 30.09 16.51 8.85
N SER A 7 29.43 17.66 8.75
CA SER A 7 28.05 17.81 9.19
C SER A 7 27.17 17.00 8.23
N GLY A 8 26.73 15.82 8.67
CA GLY A 8 25.66 15.10 7.99
C GLY A 8 24.38 15.92 8.14
N SER A 9 24.02 16.69 7.12
CA SER A 9 22.67 17.18 6.97
C SER A 9 21.78 15.98 6.71
N THR A 10 20.97 15.61 7.71
CA THR A 10 19.81 14.76 7.52
C THR A 10 18.86 15.51 6.60
N SER A 11 19.00 15.30 5.30
CA SER A 11 18.05 15.76 4.31
C SER A 11 16.75 15.02 4.59
N SER A 12 15.81 15.69 5.25
CA SER A 12 14.41 15.32 5.25
C SER A 12 13.99 15.22 3.79
N PHE A 13 13.79 14.00 3.30
CA PHE A 13 13.24 13.74 1.98
C PHE A 13 11.77 14.18 1.95
N THR A 14 11.52 15.49 1.93
CA THR A 14 10.24 16.03 1.50
C THR A 14 10.25 15.97 -0.03
N THR A 15 9.85 14.81 -0.56
CA THR A 15 9.58 14.67 -1.99
C THR A 15 8.59 15.77 -2.40
N PRO A 16 8.84 16.51 -3.49
CA PRO A 16 7.91 17.54 -3.95
C PRO A 16 6.50 16.95 -4.10
N ALA A 17 5.50 17.64 -3.58
CA ALA A 17 4.10 17.23 -3.72
C ALA A 17 3.66 17.43 -5.18
N TRP A 18 3.94 16.46 -6.04
CA TRP A 18 3.51 16.48 -7.43
C TRP A 18 1.97 16.47 -7.50
N PRO A 19 1.36 17.08 -8.54
CA PRO A 19 -0.10 17.08 -8.72
C PRO A 19 -0.71 15.67 -8.66
N SER A 20 0.01 14.67 -9.18
CA SER A 20 -0.34 13.24 -9.09
C SER A 20 -0.42 12.72 -7.67
N THR A 21 0.51 13.13 -6.79
CA THR A 21 0.50 12.73 -5.37
C THR A 21 -0.69 13.33 -4.63
N ARG A 22 -1.01 14.60 -4.89
CA ARG A 22 -2.20 15.24 -4.31
C ARG A 22 -3.48 14.54 -4.75
N HIS A 23 -3.58 14.17 -6.03
CA HIS A 23 -4.77 13.49 -6.55
C HIS A 23 -4.90 12.06 -6.01
N ALA A 24 -3.82 11.28 -5.97
CA ALA A 24 -3.84 9.94 -5.37
C ALA A 24 -4.26 9.99 -3.89
N ARG A 25 -3.71 10.93 -3.12
CA ARG A 25 -4.11 11.15 -1.72
C ARG A 25 -5.59 11.53 -1.62
N PHE A 26 -6.09 12.34 -2.53
CA PHE A 26 -7.52 12.66 -2.61
C PHE A 26 -8.35 11.40 -2.87
N LEU A 27 -8.00 10.60 -3.88
CA LEU A 27 -8.72 9.36 -4.21
C LEU A 27 -8.74 8.37 -3.04
N ILE A 28 -7.59 8.13 -2.39
CA ILE A 28 -7.50 7.25 -1.22
C ILE A 28 -8.32 7.79 -0.04
N LYS A 29 -8.30 9.10 0.22
CA LYS A 29 -9.14 9.70 1.27
C LYS A 29 -10.63 9.57 0.96
N THR A 30 -11.02 9.80 -0.29
CA THR A 30 -12.41 9.66 -0.76
C THR A 30 -12.86 8.21 -0.63
N TRP A 31 -12.09 7.26 -1.15
CA TRP A 31 -12.35 5.83 -0.96
C TRP A 31 -12.54 5.46 0.49
N THR A 32 -11.64 5.96 1.35
CA THR A 32 -11.73 5.57 2.75
C THR A 32 -12.99 6.15 3.40
N HIS A 33 -13.33 7.40 3.09
CA HIS A 33 -14.57 7.99 3.57
C HIS A 33 -15.81 7.22 3.05
N GLU A 34 -15.81 6.84 1.77
CA GLU A 34 -16.88 6.02 1.17
C GLU A 34 -17.00 4.68 1.91
N PHE A 35 -15.89 3.99 2.17
CA PHE A 35 -15.87 2.72 2.89
C PHE A 35 -16.30 2.85 4.35
N GLU A 36 -15.76 3.83 5.09
CA GLU A 36 -16.06 4.06 6.51
C GLU A 36 -17.51 4.57 6.73
N SER A 37 -18.13 5.18 5.72
CA SER A 37 -19.50 5.72 5.82
C SER A 37 -20.59 4.76 5.35
N ASP A 38 -20.22 3.70 4.64
CA ASP A 38 -21.16 2.69 4.15
C ASP A 38 -21.54 1.74 5.31
N PRO A 39 -22.82 1.66 5.71
CA PRO A 39 -23.27 0.79 6.81
C PRO A 39 -23.08 -0.70 6.52
N ASP A 40 -22.95 -1.09 5.25
CA ASP A 40 -22.74 -2.48 4.85
C ASP A 40 -21.25 -2.86 4.80
N SER A 41 -20.34 -1.87 4.89
CA SER A 41 -18.90 -2.12 4.92
C SER A 41 -18.49 -2.91 6.16
N GLN A 42 -17.63 -3.90 5.95
CA GLN A 42 -17.08 -4.74 7.01
C GLN A 42 -15.56 -4.71 6.98
N PRO A 43 -14.85 -4.74 8.11
CA PRO A 43 -13.39 -4.68 8.13
C PRO A 43 -12.71 -5.72 7.23
N TRP A 44 -13.29 -6.91 7.09
CA TRP A 44 -12.75 -7.99 6.26
C TRP A 44 -12.96 -7.81 4.75
N THR A 45 -13.78 -6.84 4.31
CA THR A 45 -13.98 -6.54 2.88
C THR A 45 -13.08 -5.39 2.38
N VAL A 46 -12.19 -4.88 3.23
CA VAL A 46 -11.35 -3.71 2.92
C VAL A 46 -10.49 -3.89 1.67
N PHE A 47 -9.96 -5.09 1.42
CA PHE A 47 -9.11 -5.36 0.26
C PHE A 47 -9.91 -5.38 -1.05
N GLU A 48 -11.03 -6.10 -1.08
CA GLU A 48 -11.93 -6.10 -2.24
C GLU A 48 -12.45 -4.69 -2.55
N SER A 49 -12.86 -3.94 -1.51
CA SER A 49 -13.26 -2.54 -1.65
C SER A 49 -12.16 -1.68 -2.24
N LEU A 50 -10.91 -1.84 -1.76
CA LEU A 50 -9.75 -1.14 -2.32
C LEU A 50 -9.55 -1.51 -3.79
N PHE A 51 -9.59 -2.79 -4.15
CA PHE A 51 -9.43 -3.23 -5.54
C PHE A 51 -10.54 -2.70 -6.45
N CYS A 52 -11.80 -2.65 -5.97
CA CYS A 52 -12.91 -2.01 -6.67
C CYS A 52 -12.64 -0.53 -6.93
N HIS A 53 -12.13 0.20 -5.93
CA HIS A 53 -11.72 1.59 -6.09
C HIS A 53 -10.60 1.75 -7.12
N MET A 54 -9.57 0.92 -7.04
CA MET A 54 -8.46 0.92 -8.00
C MET A 54 -8.97 0.68 -9.42
N LYS A 55 -9.85 -0.30 -9.62
CA LYS A 55 -10.44 -0.61 -10.93
C LYS A 55 -11.32 0.53 -11.46
N LYS A 56 -12.12 1.16 -10.60
CA LYS A 56 -12.93 2.36 -10.94
C LYS A 56 -12.07 3.53 -11.43
N HIS A 57 -10.85 3.65 -10.93
CA HIS A 57 -9.89 4.70 -11.29
C HIS A 57 -8.68 4.18 -12.09
N GLN A 58 -8.84 3.04 -12.79
CA GLN A 58 -7.76 2.32 -13.49
C GLN A 58 -6.87 3.22 -14.34
N ALA A 59 -7.47 4.05 -15.21
CA ALA A 59 -6.71 4.94 -16.10
C ALA A 59 -5.75 5.89 -15.36
N PHE A 60 -6.12 6.36 -14.17
CA PHE A 60 -5.23 7.19 -13.37
C PHE A 60 -4.05 6.39 -12.82
N TYR A 61 -4.30 5.18 -12.31
CA TYR A 61 -3.27 4.33 -11.73
C TYR A 61 -2.32 3.76 -12.80
N GLU A 62 -2.82 3.45 -14.00
CA GLU A 62 -2.00 3.11 -15.17
C GLU A 62 -1.07 4.27 -15.58
N VAL A 63 -1.56 5.52 -15.53
CA VAL A 63 -0.72 6.70 -15.79
C VAL A 63 0.35 6.87 -14.72
N LEU A 64 0.03 6.65 -13.43
CA LEU A 64 1.05 6.68 -12.39
C LEU A 64 2.13 5.63 -12.66
N HIS A 65 1.72 4.43 -13.04
CA HIS A 65 2.61 3.32 -13.30
C HIS A 65 3.52 3.55 -14.50
N THR A 66 2.95 3.88 -15.66
CA THR A 66 3.71 4.15 -16.89
C THR A 66 4.64 5.37 -16.79
N THR A 67 4.42 6.26 -15.81
CA THR A 67 5.30 7.40 -15.54
C THR A 67 6.33 7.15 -14.43
N GLY A 68 6.45 5.92 -13.92
CA GLY A 68 7.40 5.53 -12.88
C GLY A 68 7.08 6.13 -11.50
N ARG A 69 5.78 6.35 -11.21
CA ARG A 69 5.27 6.99 -9.98
C ARG A 69 4.46 6.02 -9.12
N ASP A 70 4.77 4.73 -9.21
CA ASP A 70 4.11 3.64 -8.47
C ASP A 70 4.07 3.86 -6.97
N ASN A 71 5.16 4.43 -6.44
CA ASN A 71 5.30 4.70 -5.01
C ASN A 71 4.25 5.65 -4.43
N VAL A 72 3.54 6.41 -5.27
CA VAL A 72 2.53 7.38 -4.84
C VAL A 72 1.38 6.69 -4.12
N LEU A 73 0.94 5.51 -4.58
CA LEU A 73 -0.11 4.73 -3.92
C LEU A 73 0.37 4.27 -2.53
N ARG A 74 1.54 3.63 -2.48
CA ARG A 74 2.16 3.13 -1.24
C ARG A 74 2.35 4.23 -0.21
N ILE A 75 2.82 5.41 -0.62
CA ILE A 75 2.94 6.58 0.25
C ILE A 75 1.56 7.01 0.77
N SER A 76 0.55 7.09 -0.10
CA SER A 76 -0.80 7.51 0.29
C SER A 76 -1.46 6.54 1.27
N LEU A 77 -1.25 5.23 1.10
CA LEU A 77 -1.72 4.19 2.02
C LEU A 77 -1.03 4.30 3.39
N ARG A 78 0.31 4.41 3.41
CA ARG A 78 1.09 4.59 4.64
C ARG A 78 0.64 5.84 5.43
N GLU A 79 0.39 6.95 4.73
CA GLU A 79 -0.15 8.16 5.33
C GLU A 79 -1.55 7.94 5.91
N LYS A 80 -2.45 7.27 5.17
CA LYS A 80 -3.83 7.02 5.63
C LYS A 80 -3.88 6.14 6.88
N ILE A 81 -3.05 5.11 6.96
CA ILE A 81 -3.00 4.25 8.15
C ILE A 81 -2.22 4.89 9.30
N GLY A 82 -1.69 6.11 9.11
CA GLY A 82 -0.94 6.84 10.13
C GLY A 82 0.35 6.13 10.52
N LEU A 83 1.12 5.65 9.54
CA LEU A 83 2.49 5.16 9.76
C LEU A 83 3.42 6.35 9.96
N THR A 84 3.87 6.56 11.20
CA THR A 84 4.75 7.68 11.58
C THR A 84 5.95 7.19 12.40
N GLN A 85 6.95 8.04 12.60
CA GLN A 85 8.18 7.69 13.33
C GLN A 85 7.98 7.63 14.86
N GLU A 86 6.88 8.18 15.36
CA GLU A 86 6.54 8.23 16.79
C GLU A 86 5.84 6.95 17.28
N LEU A 87 5.49 6.03 16.37
CA LEU A 87 4.89 4.76 16.72
C LEU A 87 5.90 3.84 17.41
N ALA A 88 5.42 3.02 18.34
CA ALA A 88 6.19 1.90 18.85
C ALA A 88 6.56 0.93 17.71
N ASN A 89 7.74 0.32 17.78
CA ASN A 89 8.30 -0.51 16.71
C ASN A 89 7.33 -1.59 16.22
N GLU A 90 6.68 -2.32 17.13
CA GLU A 90 5.74 -3.38 16.79
C GLU A 90 4.57 -2.88 15.94
N GLU A 91 3.99 -1.74 16.31
CA GLU A 91 2.88 -1.12 15.58
C GLU A 91 3.35 -0.58 14.22
N ALA A 92 4.53 0.04 14.17
CA ALA A 92 5.12 0.51 12.92
C ALA A 92 5.36 -0.65 11.93
N TYR A 93 5.86 -1.79 12.40
CA TYR A 93 6.10 -2.97 11.57
C TYR A 93 4.80 -3.58 11.04
N ARG A 94 3.76 -3.71 11.89
CA ARG A 94 2.44 -4.18 11.44
C ARG A 94 1.86 -3.30 10.34
N LYS A 95 1.88 -1.98 10.54
CA LYS A 95 1.36 -1.01 9.57
C LYS A 95 2.18 -1.02 8.27
N ALA A 96 3.50 -1.07 8.36
CA ALA A 96 4.37 -1.15 7.20
C ALA A 96 4.12 -2.44 6.41
N PHE A 97 4.04 -3.59 7.09
CA PHE A 97 3.74 -4.87 6.46
C PHE A 97 2.40 -4.83 5.72
N PHE A 98 1.35 -4.28 6.34
CA PHE A 98 0.06 -4.12 5.70
C PHE A 98 0.15 -3.23 4.45
N ALA A 99 0.68 -2.01 4.58
CA ALA A 99 0.71 -1.06 3.46
C ALA A 99 1.59 -1.53 2.30
N ASP A 100 2.76 -2.09 2.61
CA ASP A 100 3.70 -2.52 1.58
C ASP A 100 3.28 -3.84 0.95
N GLY A 101 2.77 -4.78 1.75
CA GLY A 101 2.26 -6.06 1.25
C GLY A 101 1.15 -5.85 0.23
N ILE A 102 0.13 -5.04 0.57
CA ILE A 102 -0.96 -4.76 -0.37
C ILE A 102 -0.50 -3.92 -1.57
N SER A 103 0.42 -2.98 -1.37
CA SER A 103 0.96 -2.18 -2.48
C SER A 103 1.69 -3.07 -3.48
N GLY A 104 2.45 -4.08 -3.05
CA GLY A 104 3.11 -5.02 -3.95
C GLY A 104 2.14 -5.80 -4.83
N TRP A 105 1.02 -6.27 -4.27
CA TRP A 105 -0.04 -6.93 -5.05
C TRP A 105 -0.67 -5.99 -6.08
N ILE A 106 -0.93 -4.74 -5.69
CA ILE A 106 -1.55 -3.75 -6.57
C ILE A 106 -0.59 -3.33 -7.69
N GLU A 107 0.68 -3.07 -7.37
CA GLU A 107 1.72 -2.67 -8.32
C GLU A 107 1.88 -3.74 -9.41
N GLU A 108 1.98 -5.03 -9.02
CA GLU A 108 2.07 -6.14 -9.97
C GLU A 108 0.78 -6.34 -10.78
N TRP A 109 -0.38 -6.13 -10.16
CA TRP A 109 -1.67 -6.19 -10.87
C TRP A 109 -1.76 -5.10 -11.95
N ILE A 110 -1.31 -3.88 -11.66
CA ILE A 110 -1.28 -2.78 -12.64
C ILE A 110 -0.28 -3.07 -13.77
N GLU A 111 0.93 -3.54 -13.45
CA GLU A 111 1.96 -3.93 -14.44
C GLU A 111 1.42 -4.96 -15.44
N ARG A 112 0.53 -5.86 -14.99
CA ARG A 112 -0.10 -6.89 -15.83
C ARG A 112 -1.35 -6.41 -16.58
N GLY A 113 -1.70 -5.13 -16.50
CA GLY A 113 -2.89 -4.55 -17.15
C GLY A 113 -4.20 -4.81 -16.39
N MET A 114 -4.10 -5.08 -15.09
CA MET A 114 -5.21 -5.37 -14.18
C MET A 114 -6.18 -6.45 -14.72
N PRO A 115 -5.71 -7.66 -15.09
CA PRO A 115 -6.52 -8.64 -15.81
C PRO A 115 -7.61 -9.28 -14.94
N GLU A 116 -7.34 -9.52 -13.67
CA GLU A 116 -8.33 -10.03 -12.71
C GLU A 116 -9.40 -8.99 -12.38
N THR A 117 -10.60 -9.44 -12.05
CA THR A 117 -11.60 -8.62 -11.36
C THR A 117 -11.19 -8.39 -9.89
N PRO A 118 -11.72 -7.35 -9.22
CA PRO A 118 -11.47 -7.11 -7.81
C PRO A 118 -11.73 -8.32 -6.90
N GLY A 119 -12.81 -9.06 -7.15
CA GLY A 119 -13.16 -10.26 -6.39
C GLY A 119 -12.17 -11.41 -6.61
N GLU A 120 -11.73 -11.64 -7.85
CA GLU A 120 -10.73 -12.68 -8.17
C GLU A 120 -9.37 -12.38 -7.54
N LEU A 121 -8.96 -11.10 -7.54
CA LEU A 121 -7.72 -10.68 -6.89
C LEU A 121 -7.82 -10.81 -5.37
N ASN A 122 -8.97 -10.43 -4.78
CA ASN A 122 -9.23 -10.59 -3.34
C ASN A 122 -9.19 -12.06 -2.92
N GLU A 123 -9.81 -12.95 -3.68
CA GLU A 123 -9.77 -14.38 -3.38
C GLU A 123 -8.35 -14.94 -3.54
N SER A 124 -7.56 -14.44 -4.49
CA SER A 124 -6.16 -14.82 -4.66
C SER A 124 -5.29 -14.35 -3.49
N LEU A 125 -5.48 -13.12 -3.01
CA LEU A 125 -4.82 -12.60 -1.81
C LEU A 125 -5.19 -13.42 -0.57
N ARG A 126 -6.49 -13.72 -0.39
CA ARG A 126 -6.99 -14.51 0.73
C ARG A 126 -6.37 -15.90 0.74
N ARG A 127 -6.39 -16.61 -0.40
CA ARG A 127 -5.75 -17.93 -0.53
C ARG A 127 -4.26 -17.87 -0.20
N TYR A 128 -3.54 -16.85 -0.67
CA TYR A 128 -2.12 -16.68 -0.33
C TYR A 128 -1.90 -16.50 1.17
N VAL A 129 -2.71 -15.67 1.84
CA VAL A 129 -2.61 -15.46 3.28
C VAL A 129 -2.92 -16.76 4.05
N ASP A 130 -3.98 -17.46 3.67
CA ASP A 130 -4.35 -18.74 4.27
C ASP A 130 -3.24 -19.79 4.07
N ASP A 131 -2.68 -19.88 2.87
CA ASP A 131 -1.60 -20.81 2.52
C ASP A 131 -0.31 -20.48 3.28
N VAL A 132 0.12 -19.22 3.32
CA VAL A 132 1.33 -18.83 4.05
C VAL A 132 1.17 -19.16 5.52
N LEU A 133 0.09 -18.69 6.16
CA LEU A 133 -0.14 -18.92 7.59
C LEU A 133 -0.28 -20.40 7.94
N SER A 134 -0.92 -21.19 7.08
CA SER A 134 -1.11 -22.64 7.28
C SER A 134 0.16 -23.45 7.03
N ASN A 135 1.08 -22.95 6.19
CA ASN A 135 2.33 -23.62 5.83
C ASN A 135 3.57 -23.04 6.54
N LEU A 136 3.44 -22.05 7.42
CA LEU A 136 4.56 -21.54 8.25
C LEU A 136 5.25 -22.68 9.01
N ASN A 137 4.48 -23.65 9.52
CA ASN A 137 5.02 -24.83 10.20
C ASN A 137 5.88 -25.71 9.28
N GLN A 138 5.65 -25.73 7.97
CA GLN A 138 6.47 -26.50 7.01
C GLN A 138 7.75 -25.75 6.58
N LEU A 139 7.77 -24.42 6.74
CA LEU A 139 8.94 -23.57 6.47
C LEU A 139 9.89 -23.48 7.67
N PHE A 140 9.39 -23.58 8.89
CA PHE A 140 10.19 -23.56 10.12
C PHE A 140 10.41 -24.93 10.76
N VAL A 141 9.73 -25.98 10.30
CA VAL A 141 10.02 -27.35 10.72
C VAL A 141 10.37 -28.19 9.51
N ARG A 142 11.66 -28.52 9.39
CA ARG A 142 12.16 -29.76 8.80
C ARG A 142 13.61 -30.01 9.23
N PRO A 143 13.99 -31.29 9.35
CA PRO A 143 13.64 -32.25 10.38
C PRO A 143 14.53 -32.16 11.64
#